data_AF-A0A3M6VWK8-F1
#
_entry.id   AF-A0A3M6VWK8-F1
#
_cell.length_a   1.000
_cell.length_b   1.000
_cell.length_c   1.000
_cell.angle_alpha   90.00
_cell.angle_beta   90.00
_cell.angle_gamma   90.00
#
_symmetry.space_group_name_H-M   'P 1'
#
loop_
_entity.id
_entity.type
_entity.pdbx_description
1 polymer ?
#
loop_
_entity_poly.entity_id
_entity_poly.type
_entity_poly.pdbx_seq_one_letter_code
_entity_poly.pdbx_strand_id
1 'polypeptide(L)'
;MATESTSGGGSVNQLPPPLLDLLSNSIVLRQTAPYIPIKSLLALSATSRAFREVILTSAEAWRYLDLTNISAAKIDSSPIDVGGVAWRAERMDESLTEDDFYAGPLRGIFGRLHQKGLLKHVQTLVLDGLSVPADLVREIVSEDRFNVKVLSLREAKNLNETKLQQVLRYIVRPTRPDGTPKLKALYFFGARESSKVVVNQQQRLEGSQALGVMATEGAQIGAEWNQRSSTALSDEETK
;
A
#
# COMPACT_ATOMS: atom_id res chain seq x y z
N MET A 1 46.36 51.20 8.58
CA MET A 1 45.04 51.22 9.25
C MET A 1 43.99 51.07 8.16
N ALA A 2 43.77 49.83 7.73
CA ALA A 2 42.87 49.49 6.63
C ALA A 2 41.55 49.03 7.24
N THR A 3 40.47 49.70 6.88
CA THR A 3 39.11 49.41 7.31
C THR A 3 38.59 48.19 6.56
N GLU A 4 38.46 47.06 7.26
CA GLU A 4 37.75 45.89 6.77
C GLU A 4 36.25 46.23 6.65
N SER A 5 35.77 46.31 5.42
CA SER A 5 34.35 46.38 5.10
C SER A 5 33.72 45.01 5.33
N THR A 6 33.06 44.83 6.48
CA THR A 6 32.16 43.71 6.75
C THR A 6 30.95 43.82 5.82
N SER A 7 30.99 43.15 4.68
CA SER A 7 29.81 42.95 3.83
C SER A 7 28.88 41.95 4.50
N GLY A 8 27.73 42.44 4.97
CA GLY A 8 26.66 41.62 5.54
C GLY A 8 26.22 40.55 4.53
N GLY A 9 26.38 39.29 4.93
CA GLY A 9 25.86 38.13 4.22
C GLY A 9 24.35 38.11 4.28
N GLY A 10 23.71 38.78 3.31
CA GLY A 10 22.29 38.60 3.04
C GLY A 10 22.02 37.12 2.74
N SER A 11 21.00 36.56 3.39
CA SER A 11 20.49 35.22 3.12
C SER A 11 20.19 35.09 1.62
N VAL A 12 21.09 34.41 0.89
CA VAL A 12 20.81 33.98 -0.47
C VAL A 12 19.54 33.16 -0.42
N ASN A 13 18.46 33.69 -1.00
CA ASN A 13 17.23 32.98 -1.29
C ASN A 13 17.56 31.86 -2.30
N GLN A 14 18.19 30.79 -1.83
CA GLN A 14 18.48 29.62 -2.65
C GLN A 14 17.15 28.92 -2.87
N LEU A 15 16.72 28.89 -4.13
CA LEU A 15 15.61 28.05 -4.56
C LEU A 15 15.91 26.61 -4.09
N PRO A 16 14.91 25.91 -3.53
CA PRO A 16 15.10 24.52 -3.14
C PRO A 16 15.55 23.70 -4.35
N PRO A 17 16.34 22.63 -4.13
CA PRO A 17 16.82 21.80 -5.22
C PRO A 17 15.64 21.29 -6.06
N PRO A 18 15.81 21.19 -7.39
CA PRO A 18 14.75 20.71 -8.25
C PRO A 18 14.37 19.29 -7.84
N LEU A 19 13.08 18.97 -7.98
CA LEU A 19 12.54 17.67 -7.57
C LEU A 19 13.30 16.49 -8.21
N LEU A 20 13.78 16.68 -9.44
CA LEU A 20 14.58 15.67 -10.14
C LEU A 20 15.87 15.36 -9.39
N ASP A 21 16.61 16.36 -8.92
CA ASP A 21 17.87 16.16 -8.18
C ASP A 21 17.59 15.46 -6.85
N LEU A 22 16.50 15.84 -6.18
CA LEU A 22 16.08 15.24 -4.93
C LEU A 22 15.73 13.74 -5.10
N LEU A 23 14.94 13.40 -6.12
CA LEU A 23 14.53 12.01 -6.38
C LEU A 23 15.63 11.17 -7.04
N SER A 24 16.64 11.80 -7.64
CA SER A 24 17.83 11.10 -8.14
C SER A 24 18.71 10.57 -7.00
N ASN A 25 18.58 11.13 -5.79
CA ASN A 25 19.22 10.60 -4.61
C ASN A 25 18.51 9.31 -4.14
N SER A 26 19.22 8.18 -4.21
CA SER A 26 18.68 6.86 -3.89
C SER A 26 18.22 6.71 -2.43
N ILE A 27 18.84 7.43 -1.49
CA ILE A 27 18.46 7.40 -0.07
C ILE A 27 17.15 8.15 0.12
N VAL A 28 17.03 9.33 -0.48
CA VAL A 28 15.81 10.14 -0.40
C VAL A 28 14.66 9.37 -1.05
N LEU A 29 14.87 8.89 -2.28
CA LEU A 29 13.86 8.13 -3.02
C LEU A 29 13.41 6.89 -2.24
N ARG A 30 14.33 6.14 -1.63
CA ARG A 30 14.01 4.98 -0.78
C ARG A 30 13.11 5.36 0.39
N GLN A 31 13.40 6.47 1.05
CA GLN A 31 12.67 6.91 2.23
C GLN A 31 11.30 7.49 1.88
N THR A 32 11.19 8.17 0.73
CA THR A 32 9.95 8.85 0.33
C THR A 32 9.01 7.96 -0.48
N ALA A 33 9.53 7.02 -1.29
CA ALA A 33 8.73 6.19 -2.19
C ALA A 33 7.55 5.46 -1.51
N PRO A 34 7.68 4.88 -0.31
CA PRO A 34 6.55 4.22 0.36
C PRO A 34 5.37 5.15 0.66
N TYR A 35 5.60 6.46 0.75
CA TYR A 35 4.59 7.48 1.04
C TYR A 35 3.99 8.09 -0.24
N ILE A 36 4.54 7.77 -1.41
CA ILE A 36 4.05 8.27 -2.69
C ILE A 36 3.12 7.21 -3.30
N PRO A 37 1.85 7.54 -3.61
CA PRO A 37 0.96 6.61 -4.27
C PRO A 37 1.56 6.10 -5.59
N ILE A 38 1.40 4.81 -5.88
CA ILE A 38 1.93 4.16 -7.10
C ILE A 38 1.44 4.89 -8.36
N LYS A 39 0.19 5.35 -8.36
CA LYS A 39 -0.37 6.16 -9.46
C LYS A 39 0.43 7.43 -9.69
N SER A 40 0.85 8.12 -8.63
CA SER A 40 1.64 9.34 -8.69
C SER A 40 3.07 9.07 -9.17
N LEU A 41 3.70 7.97 -8.73
CA LEU A 41 5.01 7.56 -9.26
C LEU A 41 4.95 7.28 -10.77
N LEU A 42 3.92 6.56 -11.21
CA LEU A 42 3.72 6.28 -12.64
C LEU A 42 3.41 7.55 -13.43
N ALA A 43 2.57 8.44 -12.91
CA ALA A 43 2.29 9.74 -13.54
C ALA A 43 3.55 10.59 -13.65
N LEU A 44 4.36 10.66 -12.59
CA LEU A 44 5.64 11.38 -12.59
C LEU A 44 6.59 10.82 -13.64
N SER A 45 6.68 9.48 -13.78
CA SER A 45 7.47 8.82 -14.82
C SER A 45 6.98 9.13 -16.25
N ALA A 46 5.72 9.55 -16.42
CA ALA A 46 5.17 9.92 -17.72
C ALA A 46 5.43 11.40 -18.07
N THR A 47 5.83 12.24 -17.12
CA THR A 47 6.04 13.68 -17.35
C THR A 47 7.33 14.00 -18.11
N SER A 48 8.42 13.28 -17.85
CA SER A 48 9.73 13.52 -18.48
C SER A 48 10.56 12.25 -18.59
N ARG A 49 11.49 12.22 -19.55
CA ARG A 49 12.43 11.10 -19.74
C ARG A 49 13.34 10.91 -18.52
N ALA A 50 13.76 12.00 -17.90
CA ALA A 50 14.62 11.95 -16.72
C ALA A 50 13.89 11.32 -15.52
N PHE A 51 12.65 11.73 -15.24
CA PHE A 51 11.84 11.09 -14.20
C PHE A 51 11.53 9.64 -14.55
N ARG A 52 11.27 9.34 -15.83
CA ARG A 52 11.05 7.98 -16.28
C ARG A 52 12.22 7.07 -15.97
N GLU A 53 13.44 7.53 -16.25
CA GLU A 53 14.68 6.79 -15.98
C GLU A 53 14.88 6.56 -14.49
N VAL A 54 14.80 7.62 -13.68
CA VAL A 54 14.96 7.53 -12.22
C VAL A 54 13.93 6.58 -11.60
N ILE A 55 12.66 6.66 -12.01
CA ILE A 55 11.58 5.90 -11.38
C ILE A 55 11.53 4.45 -11.87
N LEU A 56 11.69 4.19 -13.16
CA LEU A 56 11.52 2.83 -13.72
C LEU A 56 12.78 1.98 -13.63
N THR A 57 13.96 2.60 -13.50
CA THR A 57 15.24 1.87 -13.40
C THR A 57 15.69 1.70 -11.95
N SER A 58 15.34 2.62 -11.05
CA SER A 58 15.76 2.55 -9.65
C SER A 58 14.98 1.47 -8.88
N ALA A 59 15.72 0.59 -8.20
CA ALA A 59 15.15 -0.37 -7.27
C ALA A 59 14.44 0.30 -6.08
N GLU A 60 14.86 1.52 -5.72
CA GLU A 60 14.40 2.20 -4.52
C GLU A 60 12.98 2.74 -4.66
N ALA A 61 12.56 3.11 -5.87
CA ALA A 61 11.19 3.56 -6.14
C ALA A 61 10.14 2.45 -5.95
N TRP A 62 10.53 1.18 -6.09
CA TRP A 62 9.60 0.04 -6.12
C TRP A 62 9.82 -0.96 -4.99
N ARG A 63 10.70 -0.64 -4.04
CA ARG A 63 11.05 -1.51 -2.91
C ARG A 63 9.84 -1.87 -2.04
N TYR A 64 8.90 -0.94 -1.94
CA TYR A 64 7.64 -1.08 -1.20
C TYR A 64 6.47 -0.98 -2.18
N LEU A 65 5.60 -1.97 -2.19
CA LEU A 65 4.42 -2.02 -3.04
C LEU A 65 3.19 -2.36 -2.20
N ASP A 66 2.27 -1.40 -2.09
CA ASP A 66 0.98 -1.59 -1.45
C ASP A 66 -0.15 -1.58 -2.49
N LEU A 67 -0.86 -2.70 -2.60
CA LEU A 67 -1.95 -2.87 -3.56
C LEU A 67 -3.34 -2.70 -2.93
N THR A 68 -3.43 -2.50 -1.61
CA THR A 68 -4.69 -2.46 -0.83
C THR A 68 -5.71 -1.47 -1.40
N ASN A 69 -5.24 -0.31 -1.86
CA ASN A 69 -6.07 0.78 -2.36
C ASN A 69 -6.17 0.84 -3.90
N ILE A 70 -5.74 -0.21 -4.60
CA ILE A 70 -5.81 -0.27 -6.06
C ILE A 70 -7.13 -0.90 -6.47
N SER A 71 -7.97 -0.14 -7.18
CA SER A 71 -9.26 -0.64 -7.69
C SER A 71 -9.11 -1.88 -8.56
N ALA A 72 -8.12 -1.89 -9.45
CA ALA A 72 -7.83 -3.03 -10.33
C ALA A 72 -7.34 -4.29 -9.58
N ALA A 73 -7.05 -4.22 -8.28
CA ALA A 73 -6.69 -5.37 -7.45
C ALA A 73 -7.88 -5.92 -6.64
N LYS A 74 -9.02 -5.21 -6.64
CA LYS A 74 -10.22 -5.58 -5.90
C LYS A 74 -11.17 -6.36 -6.81
N ILE A 75 -11.84 -7.33 -6.22
CA ILE A 75 -12.93 -8.07 -6.84
C ILE A 75 -14.21 -7.51 -6.25
N ASP A 76 -15.05 -6.90 -7.09
CA ASP A 76 -16.35 -6.38 -6.67
C ASP A 76 -17.28 -7.56 -6.40
N SER A 77 -17.52 -7.83 -5.12
CA SER A 77 -18.41 -8.91 -4.66
C SER A 77 -19.87 -8.44 -4.51
N SER A 78 -20.25 -7.30 -5.10
CA SER A 78 -21.65 -6.86 -5.08
C SER A 78 -22.52 -7.88 -5.81
N PRO A 79 -23.65 -8.34 -5.23
CA PRO A 79 -24.57 -9.22 -5.92
C PRO A 79 -24.99 -8.56 -7.23
N ILE A 80 -24.65 -9.16 -8.36
CA ILE A 80 -25.08 -8.71 -9.68
C ILE A 80 -26.53 -9.18 -9.83
N ASP A 81 -27.44 -8.50 -9.14
CA ASP A 81 -28.87 -8.69 -9.31
C ASP A 81 -29.38 -7.82 -10.47
N VAL A 82 -28.83 -8.06 -11.67
CA VAL A 82 -29.43 -7.76 -12.97
C VAL A 82 -28.50 -8.29 -14.06
N GLY A 83 -28.88 -9.40 -14.70
CA GLY A 83 -28.47 -9.71 -16.08
C GLY A 83 -26.96 -9.87 -16.36
N GLY A 84 -26.34 -10.91 -15.83
CA GLY A 84 -25.43 -11.87 -16.48
C GLY A 84 -24.45 -11.50 -17.63
N VAL A 85 -24.09 -10.26 -17.93
CA VAL A 85 -23.32 -9.98 -19.18
C VAL A 85 -21.92 -9.39 -18.97
N ALA A 86 -21.63 -8.70 -17.87
CA ALA A 86 -20.32 -8.00 -17.75
C ALA A 86 -19.13 -8.91 -17.38
N TRP A 87 -19.34 -9.98 -16.58
CA TRP A 87 -18.25 -10.83 -16.10
C TRP A 87 -18.02 -12.10 -16.93
N ARG A 88 -18.93 -12.43 -17.86
CA ARG A 88 -18.79 -13.58 -18.77
C ARG A 88 -18.00 -13.27 -20.04
N ALA A 89 -17.78 -12.00 -20.36
CA ALA A 89 -17.12 -11.62 -21.63
C ALA A 89 -15.60 -11.87 -21.62
N GLU A 90 -14.95 -11.98 -20.45
CA GLU A 90 -13.49 -12.11 -20.34
C GLU A 90 -13.04 -13.52 -19.90
N ARG A 91 -13.62 -14.56 -20.53
CA ARG A 91 -13.09 -15.95 -20.62
C ARG A 91 -13.70 -16.98 -19.67
N MET A 92 -14.74 -17.67 -20.14
CA MET A 92 -15.01 -19.04 -19.73
C MET A 92 -14.18 -19.99 -20.60
N ASP A 93 -12.98 -20.32 -20.12
CA ASP A 93 -12.40 -21.62 -20.37
C ASP A 93 -12.97 -22.54 -19.27
N GLU A 94 -13.62 -23.65 -19.65
CA GLU A 94 -14.24 -24.62 -18.72
C GLU A 94 -13.23 -25.28 -17.75
N SER A 95 -11.95 -24.94 -17.86
CA SER A 95 -10.86 -25.41 -17.00
C SER A 95 -10.42 -24.43 -15.89
N LEU A 96 -10.98 -23.21 -15.79
CA LEU A 96 -10.50 -22.21 -14.82
C LEU A 96 -10.93 -22.56 -13.38
N THR A 97 -9.95 -22.73 -12.48
CA THR A 97 -10.24 -22.97 -11.06
C THR A 97 -10.69 -21.68 -10.36
N GLU A 98 -11.43 -21.83 -9.25
CA GLU A 98 -11.84 -20.69 -8.41
C GLU A 98 -10.63 -19.88 -7.88
N ASP A 99 -9.54 -20.59 -7.52
CA ASP A 99 -8.28 -19.97 -7.11
C ASP A 99 -7.67 -19.13 -8.24
N ASP A 100 -7.81 -19.56 -9.52
CA ASP A 100 -7.33 -18.78 -10.66
C ASP A 100 -8.17 -17.53 -10.92
N PHE A 101 -9.48 -17.63 -10.74
CA PHE A 101 -10.39 -16.49 -10.83
C PHE A 101 -10.05 -15.42 -9.78
N TYR A 102 -9.93 -15.82 -8.51
CA TYR A 102 -9.64 -14.90 -7.41
C TYR A 102 -8.22 -14.31 -7.44
N ALA A 103 -7.25 -15.02 -8.01
CA ALA A 103 -5.89 -14.52 -8.20
C ALA A 103 -5.73 -13.63 -9.45
N GLY A 104 -6.68 -13.69 -10.40
CA GLY A 104 -6.60 -13.06 -11.72
C GLY A 104 -6.20 -11.57 -11.70
N PRO A 105 -6.89 -10.71 -10.94
CA PRO A 105 -6.57 -9.28 -10.88
C PRO A 105 -5.12 -9.00 -10.42
N LEU A 106 -4.67 -9.70 -9.38
CA LEU A 106 -3.31 -9.57 -8.85
C LEU A 106 -2.27 -10.12 -9.83
N ARG A 107 -2.50 -11.31 -10.42
CA ARG A 107 -1.63 -11.86 -11.47
C ARG A 107 -1.51 -10.93 -12.67
N GLY A 108 -2.59 -10.25 -13.08
CA GLY A 108 -2.57 -9.24 -14.13
C GLY A 108 -1.70 -8.02 -13.77
N ILE A 109 -1.78 -7.54 -12.53
CA ILE A 109 -0.90 -6.46 -12.02
C ILE A 109 0.56 -6.92 -12.01
N PHE A 110 0.85 -8.09 -11.43
CA PHE A 110 2.22 -8.63 -11.38
C PHE A 110 2.79 -8.87 -12.77
N GLY A 111 2.00 -9.36 -13.73
CA GLY A 111 2.40 -9.51 -15.12
C GLY A 111 2.85 -8.19 -15.76
N ARG A 112 2.08 -7.12 -15.58
CA ARG A 112 2.46 -5.78 -16.08
C ARG A 112 3.71 -5.23 -15.40
N LEU A 113 3.84 -5.41 -14.07
CA LEU A 113 5.04 -4.99 -13.34
C LEU A 113 6.27 -5.80 -13.75
N HIS A 114 6.10 -7.09 -14.03
CA HIS A 114 7.16 -7.97 -14.50
C HIS A 114 7.65 -7.58 -15.90
N GLN A 115 6.72 -7.32 -16.84
CA GLN A 115 7.05 -6.84 -18.20
C GLN A 115 7.85 -5.54 -18.19
N LYS A 116 7.61 -4.67 -17.20
CA LYS A 116 8.36 -3.42 -17.00
C LYS A 116 9.66 -3.61 -16.20
N GLY A 117 9.99 -4.84 -15.79
CA GLY A 117 11.16 -5.13 -14.97
C GLY A 117 11.08 -4.59 -13.54
N LEU A 118 9.90 -4.21 -13.05
CA LEU A 118 9.71 -3.58 -11.75
C LEU A 118 9.54 -4.60 -10.62
N LEU A 119 8.91 -5.74 -10.93
CA LEU A 119 8.53 -6.74 -9.92
C LEU A 119 9.73 -7.31 -9.14
N LYS A 120 10.90 -7.42 -9.79
CA LYS A 120 12.15 -7.88 -9.16
C LYS A 120 12.69 -6.92 -8.08
N HIS A 121 12.24 -5.68 -8.05
CA HIS A 121 12.67 -4.67 -7.08
C HIS A 121 11.81 -4.67 -5.81
N VAL A 122 10.62 -5.27 -5.87
CA VAL A 122 9.66 -5.31 -4.75
C VAL A 122 10.19 -6.21 -3.64
N GLN A 123 10.42 -5.63 -2.46
CA GLN A 123 10.88 -6.35 -1.26
C GLN A 123 9.79 -6.43 -0.19
N THR A 124 8.96 -5.39 -0.09
CA THR A 124 7.79 -5.37 0.80
C THR A 124 6.54 -5.32 -0.07
N LEU A 125 5.67 -6.30 0.10
CA LEU A 125 4.41 -6.42 -0.62
C LEU A 125 3.25 -6.45 0.38
N VAL A 126 2.31 -5.52 0.23
CA VAL A 126 1.11 -5.44 1.08
C VAL A 126 -0.11 -5.77 0.23
N LEU A 127 -0.83 -6.83 0.63
CA LEU A 127 -2.04 -7.34 0.00
C LEU A 127 -3.21 -7.39 0.98
N ASP A 128 -3.17 -6.55 2.02
CA ASP A 128 -4.12 -6.59 3.11
C ASP A 128 -5.56 -6.36 2.60
N GLY A 129 -6.51 -7.17 3.08
CA GLY A 129 -7.92 -7.07 2.67
C GLY A 129 -8.24 -7.46 1.21
N LEU A 130 -7.25 -7.89 0.42
CA LEU A 130 -7.43 -8.33 -0.96
C LEU A 130 -7.74 -9.83 -1.04
N SER A 131 -8.26 -10.27 -2.18
CA SER A 131 -8.44 -11.69 -2.47
C SER A 131 -7.10 -12.31 -2.83
N VAL A 132 -6.57 -13.19 -1.97
CA VAL A 132 -5.25 -13.80 -2.13
C VAL A 132 -5.32 -15.32 -1.89
N PRO A 133 -5.57 -16.11 -2.93
CA PRO A 133 -5.51 -17.57 -2.83
C PRO A 133 -4.13 -18.08 -2.44
N ALA A 134 -4.07 -19.25 -1.78
CA ALA A 134 -2.82 -19.83 -1.31
C ALA A 134 -1.83 -20.16 -2.46
N ASP A 135 -2.34 -20.51 -3.64
CA ASP A 135 -1.51 -20.74 -4.83
C ASP A 135 -0.82 -19.47 -5.32
N LEU A 136 -1.49 -18.31 -5.21
CA LEU A 136 -0.85 -17.02 -5.50
C LEU A 136 0.28 -16.72 -4.51
N VAL A 137 0.08 -17.04 -3.21
CA VAL A 137 1.15 -16.91 -2.21
C VAL A 137 2.33 -17.80 -2.59
N ARG A 138 2.09 -19.04 -3.00
CA ARG A 138 3.11 -19.99 -3.47
C ARG A 138 3.93 -19.41 -4.62
N GLU A 139 3.28 -18.81 -5.62
CA GLU A 139 3.95 -18.12 -6.74
C GLU A 139 4.87 -17.00 -6.22
N ILE A 140 4.34 -16.11 -5.38
CA ILE A 140 5.06 -14.93 -4.84
C ILE A 140 6.35 -15.34 -4.11
N VAL A 141 6.33 -16.43 -3.35
CA VAL A 141 7.45 -16.84 -2.48
C VAL A 141 8.42 -17.83 -3.14
N SER A 142 8.00 -18.46 -4.24
CA SER A 142 8.76 -19.55 -4.89
C SER A 142 9.35 -19.16 -6.23
N GLU A 143 8.71 -18.28 -7.00
CA GLU A 143 9.17 -17.91 -8.33
C GLU A 143 10.27 -16.84 -8.30
N ASP A 144 11.19 -16.91 -9.26
CA ASP A 144 12.36 -16.03 -9.31
C ASP A 144 12.04 -14.59 -9.74
N ARG A 145 10.90 -14.37 -10.41
CA ARG A 145 10.45 -13.03 -10.80
C ARG A 145 10.12 -12.14 -9.61
N PHE A 146 9.89 -12.73 -8.43
CA PHE A 146 9.64 -12.01 -7.19
C PHE A 146 10.91 -11.95 -6.32
N ASN A 147 11.03 -10.84 -5.58
CA ASN A 147 12.09 -10.61 -4.60
C ASN A 147 11.51 -10.21 -3.23
N VAL A 148 10.30 -10.71 -2.93
CA VAL A 148 9.54 -10.34 -1.74
C VAL A 148 10.22 -10.94 -0.51
N LYS A 149 10.58 -10.06 0.44
CA LYS A 149 11.16 -10.39 1.74
C LYS A 149 10.16 -10.20 2.87
N VAL A 150 9.23 -9.27 2.70
CA VAL A 150 8.16 -8.97 3.65
C VAL A 150 6.84 -9.05 2.90
N LEU A 151 5.96 -9.93 3.33
CA LEU A 151 4.62 -10.08 2.77
C LEU A 151 3.58 -9.79 3.85
N SER A 152 2.60 -8.95 3.55
CA SER A 152 1.46 -8.70 4.43
C SER A 152 0.17 -9.21 3.77
N LEU A 153 -0.54 -10.08 4.49
CA LEU A 153 -1.77 -10.76 4.12
C LEU A 153 -2.86 -10.56 5.19
N ARG A 154 -2.81 -9.46 5.94
CA ARG A 154 -3.77 -9.21 7.03
C ARG A 154 -5.16 -9.05 6.44
N GLU A 155 -6.14 -9.76 7.01
CA GLU A 155 -7.52 -9.80 6.52
C GLU A 155 -7.65 -10.20 5.03
N ALA A 156 -6.69 -10.96 4.48
CA ALA A 156 -6.78 -11.45 3.11
C ALA A 156 -8.02 -12.37 2.93
N LYS A 157 -8.74 -12.18 1.84
CA LYS A 157 -9.93 -12.95 1.46
C LYS A 157 -9.54 -14.16 0.61
N ASN A 158 -10.36 -15.21 0.60
CA ASN A 158 -10.17 -16.42 -0.20
C ASN A 158 -8.82 -17.12 0.05
N LEU A 159 -8.21 -16.89 1.20
CA LEU A 159 -6.95 -17.50 1.61
C LEU A 159 -7.23 -18.75 2.44
N ASN A 160 -7.00 -19.93 1.86
CA ASN A 160 -7.11 -21.19 2.60
C ASN A 160 -5.89 -21.39 3.51
N GLU A 161 -6.10 -21.33 4.83
CA GLU A 161 -5.04 -21.44 5.84
C GLU A 161 -4.30 -22.77 5.80
N THR A 162 -5.01 -23.88 5.57
CA THR A 162 -4.40 -25.21 5.48
C THR A 162 -3.45 -25.30 4.29
N LYS A 163 -3.88 -24.81 3.12
CA LYS A 163 -3.01 -24.70 1.94
C LYS A 163 -1.83 -23.75 2.20
N LEU A 164 -2.06 -22.61 2.86
CA LEU A 164 -0.98 -21.68 3.23
C LEU A 164 0.07 -22.35 4.12
N GLN A 165 -0.34 -23.10 5.14
CA GLN A 165 0.59 -23.85 6.00
C GLN A 165 1.42 -24.84 5.19
N GLN A 166 0.82 -25.54 4.23
CA GLN A 166 1.54 -26.44 3.33
C GLN A 166 2.58 -25.69 2.49
N VAL A 167 2.21 -24.54 1.93
CA VAL A 167 3.13 -23.66 1.20
C VAL A 167 4.30 -23.24 2.10
N LEU A 168 4.02 -22.78 3.32
CA LEU A 168 5.04 -22.36 4.27
C LEU A 168 5.99 -23.50 4.65
N ARG A 169 5.48 -24.71 4.90
CA ARG A 169 6.31 -25.90 5.15
C ARG A 169 7.17 -26.25 3.95
N TYR A 170 6.61 -26.18 2.75
CA TYR A 170 7.31 -26.50 1.51
C TYR A 170 8.49 -25.54 1.24
N ILE A 171 8.31 -24.24 1.51
CA ILE A 171 9.35 -23.23 1.24
C ILE A 171 10.50 -23.27 2.27
N VAL A 172 10.34 -23.89 3.43
CA VAL A 172 11.40 -24.01 4.44
C VAL A 172 12.03 -25.41 4.50
N ARG A 173 11.73 -26.28 3.52
CA ARG A 173 12.24 -27.67 3.51
C ARG A 173 13.78 -27.72 3.48
N PRO A 174 14.41 -28.76 4.07
CA PRO A 174 15.87 -28.86 4.15
C PRO A 174 16.61 -28.97 2.81
N THR A 175 15.94 -29.45 1.75
CA THR A 175 16.54 -29.64 0.43
C THR A 175 16.62 -28.37 -0.42
N ARG A 176 16.31 -27.20 0.18
CA ARG A 176 16.24 -25.95 -0.56
C ARG A 176 17.65 -25.33 -0.72
N PRO A 177 17.97 -24.72 -1.88
CA PRO A 177 19.24 -24.03 -2.05
C PRO A 177 19.47 -22.91 -1.04
N ASP A 178 20.74 -22.67 -0.71
CA ASP A 178 21.16 -21.59 0.18
C ASP A 178 20.63 -20.23 -0.29
N GLY A 179 20.26 -19.38 0.69
CA GLY A 179 19.69 -18.07 0.41
C GLY A 179 18.20 -18.07 0.02
N THR A 180 17.52 -19.20 0.15
CA THR A 180 16.06 -19.30 -0.04
C THR A 180 15.37 -19.97 1.17
N PRO A 181 14.16 -19.53 1.60
CA PRO A 181 13.31 -18.48 1.01
C PRO A 181 13.90 -17.08 1.07
N LYS A 182 13.56 -16.27 0.06
CA LYS A 182 13.78 -14.82 0.10
C LYS A 182 12.90 -14.15 1.16
N LEU A 183 11.72 -14.74 1.42
CA LEU A 183 10.77 -14.30 2.42
C LEU A 183 11.39 -14.42 3.83
N LYS A 184 11.41 -13.30 4.55
CA LYS A 184 11.92 -13.16 5.92
C LYS A 184 10.83 -12.86 6.94
N ALA A 185 9.73 -12.25 6.51
CA ALA A 185 8.61 -11.89 7.38
C ALA A 185 7.28 -12.06 6.66
N LEU A 186 6.30 -12.59 7.39
CA LEU A 186 4.91 -12.71 6.97
C LEU A 186 4.02 -12.07 8.04
N TYR A 187 3.30 -11.02 7.66
CA TYR A 187 2.25 -10.44 8.50
C TYR A 187 0.92 -11.08 8.10
N PHE A 188 0.38 -11.91 9.00
CA PHE A 188 -0.86 -12.64 8.77
C PHE A 188 -1.94 -12.26 9.78
N PHE A 189 -1.55 -12.04 11.05
CA PHE A 189 -2.46 -11.67 12.12
C PHE A 189 -2.62 -10.17 12.29
N GLY A 190 -3.76 -9.76 12.85
CA GLY A 190 -4.08 -8.38 13.20
C GLY A 190 -5.01 -7.71 12.19
N ALA A 191 -5.66 -6.63 12.65
CA ALA A 191 -6.47 -5.79 11.78
C ALA A 191 -5.59 -5.16 10.70
N ARG A 192 -6.14 -4.97 9.50
CA ARG A 192 -5.45 -4.15 8.49
C ARG A 192 -5.36 -2.72 9.01
N GLU A 193 -4.27 -2.03 8.69
CA GLU A 193 -4.17 -0.60 8.98
C GLU A 193 -5.36 0.11 8.34
N SER A 194 -6.11 0.88 9.13
CA SER A 194 -7.08 1.82 8.59
C SER A 194 -6.31 2.70 7.62
N SER A 195 -6.63 2.59 6.33
CA SER A 195 -5.95 3.36 5.29
C SER A 195 -5.83 4.78 5.80
N LYS A 196 -4.60 5.29 5.93
CA LYS A 196 -4.35 6.70 6.21
C LYS A 196 -4.82 7.47 4.99
N VAL A 197 -6.13 7.59 4.84
CA VAL A 197 -6.75 8.50 3.91
C VAL A 197 -6.27 9.85 4.41
N VAL A 198 -5.30 10.42 3.71
CA VAL A 198 -5.10 11.86 3.73
C VAL A 198 -6.47 12.40 3.35
N VAL A 199 -7.23 12.82 4.35
CA VAL A 199 -8.53 13.47 4.15
C VAL A 199 -8.22 14.63 3.23
N ASN A 200 -8.57 14.47 1.95
CA ASN A 200 -8.48 15.55 1.00
C ASN A 200 -9.45 16.61 1.50
N GLN A 201 -8.91 17.62 2.17
CA GLN A 201 -9.61 18.76 2.76
C GLN A 201 -10.26 19.67 1.69
N GLN A 202 -10.48 19.16 0.47
CA GLN A 202 -10.92 19.91 -0.71
C GLN A 202 -12.39 19.68 -1.08
N GLN A 203 -13.15 18.90 -0.31
CA GLN A 203 -14.62 18.77 -0.49
C GLN A 203 -15.45 19.35 0.66
N ARG A 204 -14.87 20.14 1.57
CA ARG A 204 -15.61 20.75 2.69
C ARG A 204 -15.71 22.28 2.63
N LEU A 205 -15.71 22.85 1.42
CA LEU A 205 -15.90 24.28 1.20
C LEU A 205 -17.17 24.60 0.43
N GLU A 206 -18.26 23.85 0.66
CA GLU A 206 -19.60 24.39 0.40
C GLU A 206 -20.52 23.97 1.56
N GLY A 207 -20.80 24.94 2.45
CA GLY A 207 -21.91 24.85 3.40
C GLY A 207 -21.69 24.06 4.70
N SER A 208 -20.90 24.59 5.64
CA SER A 208 -21.23 24.49 7.08
C SER A 208 -20.31 25.37 7.90
N GLN A 209 -20.84 26.53 8.28
CA GLN A 209 -20.35 27.29 9.42
C GLN A 209 -20.56 26.44 10.69
N ALA A 210 -19.55 26.48 11.57
CA ALA A 210 -19.59 26.02 12.96
C ALA A 210 -19.75 24.49 13.19
N LEU A 211 -18.65 23.74 13.12
CA LEU A 211 -18.42 22.60 14.02
C LEU A 211 -16.92 22.28 14.11
N GLY A 212 -16.25 22.85 15.11
CA GLY A 212 -14.86 22.56 15.43
C GLY A 212 -14.68 21.17 16.06
N VAL A 213 -13.50 20.56 15.83
CA VAL A 213 -12.80 19.44 16.52
C VAL A 213 -13.58 18.15 16.89
N MET A 214 -14.90 18.11 16.81
CA MET A 214 -15.78 17.00 17.20
C MET A 214 -15.93 15.92 16.11
N ALA A 215 -15.35 16.11 14.92
CA ALA A 215 -15.57 15.25 13.76
C ALA A 215 -14.51 14.13 13.59
N THR A 216 -13.59 13.98 14.54
CA THR A 216 -12.57 12.93 14.52
C THR A 216 -12.98 11.78 15.44
N GLU A 217 -12.91 10.52 15.00
CA GLU A 217 -13.31 9.35 15.79
C GLU A 217 -12.70 9.33 17.22
N GLY A 218 -11.47 9.81 17.38
CA GLY A 218 -10.82 9.92 18.70
C GLY A 218 -11.43 10.97 19.63
N ALA A 219 -12.09 12.02 19.12
CA ALA A 219 -12.73 13.06 19.92
C ALA A 219 -14.12 12.61 20.44
N GLN A 220 -14.79 11.73 19.71
CA GLN A 220 -16.09 11.17 20.12
C GLN A 220 -15.96 10.24 21.33
N ILE A 221 -14.87 9.49 21.42
CA ILE A 221 -14.57 8.61 22.56
C ILE A 221 -14.40 9.42 23.86
N GLY A 222 -13.75 10.58 23.80
CA GLY A 222 -13.59 11.48 24.94
C GLY A 222 -14.90 12.11 25.41
N ALA A 223 -15.79 12.46 24.47
CA ALA A 223 -17.10 13.03 24.78
C ALA A 223 -18.05 12.00 25.44
N GLU A 224 -18.00 10.74 24.99
CA GLU A 224 -18.81 9.66 25.56
C GLU A 224 -18.35 9.29 26.99
N TRP A 225 -17.03 9.31 27.25
CA TRP A 225 -16.50 9.11 28.59
C TRP A 225 -16.92 10.23 29.57
N ASN A 226 -16.91 11.47 29.10
CA ASN A 226 -17.25 12.64 29.92
C ASN A 226 -18.75 12.73 30.24
N GLN A 227 -19.62 12.19 29.38
CA GLN A 227 -21.04 12.01 29.71
C GLN A 227 -21.26 10.92 30.75
N ARG A 228 -20.54 9.80 30.66
CA ARG A 228 -20.67 8.70 31.64
C ARG A 228 -20.20 9.12 33.04
N SER A 229 -19.16 9.94 33.13
CA SER A 229 -18.70 10.48 34.41
C SER A 229 -19.68 11.50 35.00
N SER A 230 -20.30 12.36 34.20
CA SER A 230 -21.30 13.30 34.72
C SER A 230 -22.58 12.61 35.20
N THR A 231 -23.03 11.56 34.53
CA THR A 231 -24.17 10.76 35.00
C THR A 231 -23.85 10.01 36.30
N ALA A 232 -22.64 9.47 36.44
CA ALA A 232 -22.22 8.78 37.66
C ALA A 232 -22.13 9.73 38.88
N LEU A 233 -21.70 10.98 38.66
CA LEU A 233 -21.65 12.01 39.71
C LEU A 233 -23.05 12.50 40.12
N SER A 234 -24.03 12.44 39.22
CA SER A 234 -25.39 12.91 39.48
C SER A 234 -26.21 11.89 40.28
N ASP A 235 -25.90 10.59 40.13
CA ASP A 235 -26.56 9.52 40.88
C ASP A 235 -26.09 9.44 42.36
N GLU A 236 -24.96 10.06 42.70
CA GLU A 236 -24.38 10.07 44.06
C GLU A 236 -24.97 11.18 44.96
N GLU A 237 -25.66 12.17 44.39
CA GLU A 237 -26.30 13.28 45.14
C GLU A 237 -27.75 12.99 45.57
N THR A 238 -28.33 11.85 45.19
CA THR A 238 -29.73 11.48 45.52
C THR A 238 -29.87 10.32 46.53
N LYS A 239 -28.97 10.19 47.50
CA LYS A 239 -29.15 9.25 48.62
C LYS A 239 -28.91 9.87 49.98
#